data_AF-A0A202C135-F1
#
_entry.id   AF-A0A202C135-F1
#
_cell.length_a   1.000
_cell.length_b   1.000
_cell.length_c   1.000
_cell.angle_alpha   90.00
_cell.angle_beta   90.00
_cell.angle_gamma   90.00
#
_symmetry.space_group_name_H-M   'P 1'
#
loop_
_entity.id
_entity.type
_entity.pdbx_description
1 polymer ?
#
loop_
_entity_poly.entity_id
_entity_poly.type
_entity_poly.pdbx_seq_one_letter_code
_entity_poly.pdbx_strand_id
1 'polypeptide(L)'
;MKSTFCILALIFSTFCFAQKEFQPKNSKINETVEGDLDGDKIPEKVIVYDIPTNGDSGDLREIQILKKVNNRWTVLEKSQKAILGSKDGGMMGDPYQGTEIKNGILEISHYGGSSWKWGGTDKYRFQNGHFELIGFFSESGKSEEYWTTVDFNLSTGKIIYEKEVVNKKEYGNSKKEVFIKKGMKINLQNRNQEKRREILIPKTKEKIYI
;
A
#
# COMPACT_ATOMS: atom_id res chain seq x y z
N MET A 1 -39.08 -46.55 17.72
CA MET A 1 -37.85 -46.45 16.90
C MET A 1 -37.74 -45.04 16.34
N LYS A 2 -36.64 -44.35 16.71
CA LYS A 2 -36.01 -43.18 16.08
C LYS A 2 -36.89 -41.94 15.78
N SER A 3 -36.96 -41.04 16.76
CA SER A 3 -37.19 -39.61 16.53
C SER A 3 -35.86 -38.99 16.08
N THR A 4 -35.83 -38.45 14.86
CA THR A 4 -34.71 -37.67 14.33
C THR A 4 -34.97 -36.20 14.64
N PHE A 5 -34.15 -35.63 15.53
CA PHE A 5 -34.15 -34.21 15.83
C PHE A 5 -33.17 -33.52 14.87
N CYS A 6 -33.66 -32.80 13.86
CA CYS A 6 -32.82 -31.94 13.02
C CYS A 6 -32.59 -30.63 13.77
N ILE A 7 -31.38 -30.41 14.28
CA ILE A 7 -30.94 -29.11 14.79
C ILE A 7 -30.61 -28.24 13.58
N LEU A 8 -31.52 -27.32 13.25
CA LEU A 8 -31.27 -26.24 12.31
C LEU A 8 -30.37 -25.21 13.00
N ALA A 9 -29.07 -25.23 12.70
CA ALA A 9 -28.15 -24.19 13.16
C ALA A 9 -28.40 -22.91 12.34
N LEU A 10 -29.24 -22.02 12.86
CA LEU A 10 -29.33 -20.63 12.44
C LEU A 10 -28.04 -19.91 12.83
N ILE A 11 -27.04 -19.92 11.95
CA ILE A 11 -25.87 -19.04 12.05
C ILE A 11 -26.32 -17.65 11.58
N PHE A 12 -27.01 -16.93 12.48
CA PHE A 12 -27.44 -15.55 12.26
C PHE A 12 -26.22 -14.61 12.39
N SER A 13 -25.66 -14.23 11.24
CA SER A 13 -25.27 -12.85 10.87
C SER A 13 -24.70 -11.89 11.94
N THR A 14 -23.80 -12.31 12.83
CA THR A 14 -23.07 -11.38 13.72
C THR A 14 -21.95 -10.58 13.01
N PHE A 15 -21.66 -10.86 11.74
CA PHE A 15 -20.60 -10.17 10.99
C PHE A 15 -20.89 -8.69 10.67
N CYS A 16 -22.14 -8.22 10.76
CA CYS A 16 -22.51 -6.90 10.23
C CYS A 16 -22.41 -5.75 11.27
N PHE A 17 -22.41 -6.03 12.58
CA PHE A 17 -22.48 -4.97 13.61
C PHE A 17 -21.13 -4.36 13.97
N ALA A 18 -20.05 -5.15 14.02
CA ALA A 18 -18.73 -4.65 14.42
C ALA A 18 -18.07 -3.74 13.36
N GLN A 19 -18.43 -3.91 12.09
CA GLN A 19 -17.80 -3.16 10.98
C GLN A 19 -18.29 -1.70 10.90
N LYS A 20 -19.47 -1.39 11.46
CA LYS A 20 -20.03 -0.03 11.47
C LYS A 20 -19.40 0.89 12.52
N GLU A 21 -18.77 0.36 13.56
CA GLU A 21 -18.25 1.17 14.67
C GLU A 21 -17.10 2.09 14.21
N PHE A 22 -16.21 1.58 13.35
CA PHE A 22 -15.01 2.31 12.91
C PHE A 22 -15.13 2.94 11.52
N GLN A 23 -16.17 2.58 10.75
CA GLN A 23 -16.34 3.04 9.39
C GLN A 23 -16.47 4.57 9.32
N PRO A 24 -15.65 5.26 8.49
CA PRO A 24 -15.79 6.70 8.28
C PRO A 24 -17.18 7.07 7.75
N LYS A 25 -17.70 8.23 8.15
CA LYS A 25 -19.02 8.70 7.72
C LYS A 25 -19.09 8.79 6.19
N ASN A 26 -20.20 8.32 5.61
CA ASN A 26 -20.48 8.32 4.17
C ASN A 26 -19.46 7.54 3.32
N SER A 27 -18.62 6.70 3.93
CA SER A 27 -17.67 5.86 3.19
C SER A 27 -18.27 4.54 2.74
N LYS A 28 -17.60 3.87 1.82
CA LYS A 28 -17.87 2.49 1.40
C LYS A 28 -16.63 1.64 1.66
N ILE A 29 -16.81 0.37 2.00
CA ILE A 29 -15.69 -0.58 2.06
C ILE A 29 -15.26 -0.86 0.62
N ASN A 30 -13.98 -0.60 0.33
CA ASN A 30 -13.33 -0.94 -0.92
C ASN A 30 -12.79 -2.38 -0.85
N GLU A 31 -12.02 -2.68 0.19
CA GLU A 31 -11.37 -3.98 0.38
C GLU A 31 -11.29 -4.34 1.87
N THR A 32 -11.25 -5.64 2.17
CA THR A 32 -10.93 -6.15 3.51
C THR A 32 -10.00 -7.35 3.37
N VAL A 33 -8.87 -7.33 4.06
CA VAL A 33 -7.95 -8.46 4.19
C VAL A 33 -7.66 -8.75 5.66
N GLU A 34 -7.37 -10.01 5.97
CA GLU A 34 -7.05 -10.44 7.33
C GLU A 34 -5.70 -11.18 7.33
N GLY A 35 -4.90 -10.96 8.36
CA GLY A 35 -3.61 -11.62 8.52
C GLY A 35 -2.90 -11.18 9.80
N ASP A 36 -2.07 -12.05 10.34
CA ASP A 36 -1.27 -11.76 11.55
C ASP A 36 -0.17 -10.75 11.18
N LEU A 37 -0.29 -9.52 11.66
CA LEU A 37 0.61 -8.40 11.35
C LEU A 37 1.55 -8.06 12.51
N ASP A 38 1.24 -8.50 13.74
CA ASP A 38 2.08 -8.26 14.90
C ASP A 38 2.68 -9.51 15.57
N GLY A 39 2.40 -10.69 15.02
CA GLY A 39 3.04 -11.95 15.36
C GLY A 39 2.41 -12.68 16.55
N ASP A 40 1.26 -12.23 17.05
CA ASP A 40 0.56 -12.87 18.16
C ASP A 40 -0.34 -14.06 17.73
N LYS A 41 -0.36 -14.37 16.43
CA LYS A 41 -1.16 -15.43 15.78
C LYS A 41 -2.66 -15.16 15.76
N ILE A 42 -3.10 -13.96 16.13
CA ILE A 42 -4.48 -13.49 15.96
C ILE A 42 -4.46 -12.54 14.76
N PRO A 43 -5.18 -12.86 13.68
CA PRO A 43 -5.20 -11.99 12.51
C PRO A 43 -5.73 -10.59 12.82
N GLU A 44 -4.96 -9.57 12.45
CA GLU A 44 -5.46 -8.21 12.28
C GLU A 44 -6.38 -8.17 11.05
N LYS A 45 -7.33 -7.24 11.09
CA LYS A 45 -8.21 -6.93 9.98
C LYS A 45 -7.83 -5.59 9.37
N VAL A 46 -7.47 -5.57 8.11
CA VAL A 46 -7.18 -4.37 7.34
C VAL A 46 -8.36 -4.06 6.45
N ILE A 47 -8.92 -2.86 6.58
CA ILE A 47 -10.06 -2.39 5.80
C ILE A 47 -9.66 -1.13 5.08
N VAL A 48 -9.90 -1.08 3.77
CA VAL A 48 -9.76 0.13 2.97
C VAL A 48 -11.16 0.68 2.71
N TYR A 49 -11.34 1.96 3.00
CA TYR A 49 -12.57 2.69 2.78
C TYR A 49 -12.38 3.72 1.68
N ASP A 50 -13.33 3.79 0.75
CA ASP A 50 -13.48 4.91 -0.17
C ASP A 50 -14.42 5.94 0.49
N ILE A 51 -13.91 7.16 0.67
CA ILE A 51 -14.65 8.30 1.21
C ILE A 51 -14.95 9.24 0.04
N PRO A 52 -16.22 9.36 -0.40
CA PRO A 52 -16.57 10.22 -1.52
C PRO A 52 -16.17 11.66 -1.26
N THR A 53 -15.45 12.25 -2.22
CA THR A 53 -15.12 13.67 -2.21
C THR A 53 -15.44 14.31 -3.57
N ASN A 54 -15.55 15.63 -3.59
CA ASN A 54 -15.68 16.41 -4.83
C ASN A 54 -14.32 16.91 -5.34
N GLY A 55 -13.21 16.37 -4.84
CA GLY A 55 -11.85 16.76 -5.22
C GLY A 55 -11.38 16.09 -6.51
N ASP A 56 -10.32 16.65 -7.09
CA ASP A 56 -9.74 16.17 -8.35
C ASP A 56 -9.20 14.74 -8.25
N SER A 57 -8.68 14.36 -7.08
CA SER A 57 -8.20 13.00 -6.78
C SER A 57 -9.32 11.96 -6.62
N GLY A 58 -10.59 12.34 -6.72
CA GLY A 58 -11.73 11.44 -6.54
C GLY A 58 -11.98 11.08 -5.09
N ASP A 59 -12.28 9.81 -4.83
CA ASP A 59 -12.55 9.34 -3.48
C ASP A 59 -11.25 9.27 -2.68
N LEU A 60 -11.27 9.84 -1.48
CA LEU A 60 -10.17 9.76 -0.53
C LEU A 60 -10.16 8.36 0.09
N ARG A 61 -8.99 7.77 0.23
CA ARG A 61 -8.85 6.43 0.83
C ARG A 61 -8.38 6.48 2.25
N GLU A 62 -9.11 5.81 3.13
CA GLU A 62 -8.67 5.55 4.50
C GLU A 62 -8.39 4.06 4.66
N ILE A 63 -7.16 3.70 5.02
CA ILE A 63 -6.83 2.36 5.50
C ILE A 63 -6.99 2.34 7.02
N GLN A 64 -7.66 1.33 7.55
CA GLN A 64 -7.76 1.05 8.97
C GLN A 64 -7.27 -0.37 9.25
N ILE A 65 -6.44 -0.51 10.27
CA ILE A 65 -5.91 -1.79 10.74
C ILE A 65 -6.50 -2.00 12.13
N LEU A 66 -7.29 -3.06 12.27
CA LEU A 66 -8.00 -3.40 13.49
C LEU A 66 -7.37 -4.63 14.14
N LYS A 67 -7.13 -4.53 15.45
CA LYS A 67 -6.68 -5.63 16.29
C LYS A 67 -7.80 -6.09 17.21
N LYS A 68 -7.83 -7.37 17.56
CA LYS A 68 -8.78 -7.93 18.52
C LYS A 68 -8.17 -7.98 19.91
N VAL A 69 -8.68 -7.17 20.84
CA VAL A 69 -8.26 -7.11 22.24
C VAL A 69 -9.45 -7.47 23.13
N ASN A 70 -9.30 -8.48 24.00
CA ASN A 70 -10.37 -8.96 24.90
C ASN A 70 -11.70 -9.21 24.16
N ASN A 71 -11.64 -9.91 23.02
CA ASN A 71 -12.76 -10.18 22.12
C ASN A 71 -13.45 -8.96 21.48
N ARG A 72 -12.89 -7.75 21.61
CA ARG A 72 -13.39 -6.54 20.96
C ARG A 72 -12.40 -6.05 19.91
N TRP A 73 -12.92 -5.54 18.81
CA TRP A 73 -12.10 -4.88 17.80
C TRP A 73 -11.68 -3.50 18.31
N THR A 74 -10.43 -3.13 18.05
CA THR A 74 -9.85 -1.82 18.35
C THR A 74 -9.01 -1.37 17.16
N VAL A 75 -9.03 -0.08 16.85
CA VAL A 75 -8.15 0.48 15.82
C VAL A 75 -6.71 0.44 16.31
N LEU A 76 -5.87 -0.35 15.63
CA LEU A 76 -4.42 -0.41 15.86
C LEU A 76 -3.74 0.80 15.20
N GLU A 77 -4.05 1.04 13.93
CA GLU A 77 -3.61 2.24 13.20
C GLU A 77 -4.59 2.56 12.07
N LYS A 78 -4.65 3.82 11.64
CA LYS A 78 -5.38 4.22 10.44
C LYS A 78 -4.67 5.34 9.72
N SER A 79 -4.84 5.46 8.41
CA SER A 79 -4.23 6.53 7.62
C SER A 79 -5.03 6.89 6.38
N GLN A 80 -5.01 8.18 6.03
CA GLN A 80 -5.51 8.73 4.76
C GLN A 80 -4.36 9.13 3.82
N LYS A 81 -3.12 8.73 4.13
CA LYS A 81 -1.90 9.11 3.41
C LYS A 81 -1.21 7.93 2.74
N ALA A 82 -1.59 6.69 3.04
CA ALA A 82 -0.93 5.49 2.55
C ALA A 82 -1.40 5.06 1.15
N ILE A 83 -2.64 5.36 0.79
CA ILE A 83 -3.25 4.93 -0.49
C ILE A 83 -3.67 6.18 -1.27
N LEU A 84 -3.36 6.20 -2.57
CA LEU A 84 -3.73 7.30 -3.47
C LEU A 84 -5.26 7.33 -3.74
N GLY A 85 -5.78 8.50 -4.08
CA GLY A 85 -7.20 8.68 -4.39
C GLY A 85 -7.64 7.94 -5.65
N SER A 86 -8.95 7.69 -5.78
CA SER A 86 -9.50 6.84 -6.85
C SER A 86 -9.36 7.38 -8.28
N LYS A 87 -8.83 8.61 -8.46
CA LYS A 87 -8.53 9.20 -9.77
C LYS A 87 -7.05 9.57 -9.97
N ASP A 88 -6.18 9.24 -9.02
CA ASP A 88 -4.76 9.63 -9.07
C ASP A 88 -3.92 8.77 -10.05
N GLY A 89 -4.53 7.82 -10.75
CA GLY A 89 -3.88 6.92 -11.72
C GLY A 89 -3.71 7.52 -13.12
N GLY A 90 -4.03 8.80 -13.33
CA GLY A 90 -3.95 9.44 -14.63
C GLY A 90 -5.05 8.95 -15.60
N MET A 91 -4.72 8.73 -16.87
CA MET A 91 -5.70 8.27 -17.87
C MET A 91 -6.23 6.86 -17.59
N MET A 92 -5.50 6.07 -16.79
CA MET A 92 -5.93 4.74 -16.36
C MET A 92 -6.96 4.77 -15.22
N GLY A 93 -7.23 5.93 -14.64
CA GLY A 93 -8.24 6.10 -13.60
C GLY A 93 -7.73 5.74 -12.21
N ASP A 94 -8.25 4.68 -11.64
CA ASP A 94 -7.96 4.29 -10.26
C ASP A 94 -6.61 3.60 -10.13
N PRO A 95 -5.65 4.15 -9.36
CA PRO A 95 -4.34 3.56 -9.25
C PRO A 95 -4.27 2.37 -8.29
N TYR A 96 -5.22 2.19 -7.38
CA TYR A 96 -5.09 1.18 -6.33
C TYR A 96 -5.29 -0.23 -6.88
N GLN A 97 -4.29 -1.09 -6.66
CA GLN A 97 -4.29 -2.47 -7.14
C GLN A 97 -4.59 -3.50 -6.04
N GLY A 98 -4.79 -3.04 -4.80
CA GLY A 98 -5.12 -3.88 -3.67
C GLY A 98 -4.08 -3.84 -2.54
N THR A 99 -4.49 -4.47 -1.44
CA THR A 99 -3.70 -4.68 -0.24
C THR A 99 -3.56 -6.18 0.00
N GLU A 100 -2.38 -6.62 0.43
CA GLU A 100 -2.11 -8.01 0.74
C GLU A 100 -1.33 -8.14 2.05
N ILE A 101 -1.51 -9.26 2.77
CA ILE A 101 -0.71 -9.59 3.94
C ILE A 101 0.11 -10.85 3.65
N LYS A 102 1.44 -10.71 3.67
CA LYS A 102 2.39 -11.79 3.42
C LYS A 102 3.46 -11.82 4.50
N ASN A 103 3.58 -12.92 5.23
CA ASN A 103 4.63 -13.12 6.24
C ASN A 103 4.73 -11.96 7.27
N GLY A 104 3.58 -11.50 7.78
CA GLY A 104 3.53 -10.37 8.73
C GLY A 104 3.81 -9.00 8.13
N ILE A 105 3.83 -8.89 6.80
CA ILE A 105 4.04 -7.64 6.07
C ILE A 105 2.74 -7.25 5.38
N LEU A 106 2.34 -6.01 5.58
CA LEU A 106 1.27 -5.36 4.84
C LEU A 106 1.84 -4.78 3.54
N GLU A 107 1.38 -5.25 2.39
CA GLU A 107 1.77 -4.75 1.08
C GLU A 107 0.62 -3.94 0.46
N ILE A 108 0.91 -2.75 -0.08
CA ILE A 108 -0.06 -1.88 -0.75
C ILE A 108 0.49 -1.56 -2.15
N SER A 109 -0.27 -1.91 -3.19
CA SER A 109 0.18 -1.75 -4.58
C SER A 109 -0.62 -0.71 -5.34
N HIS A 110 0.08 0.04 -6.19
CA HIS A 110 -0.49 1.03 -7.08
C HIS A 110 0.04 0.86 -8.51
N TYR A 111 -0.78 1.17 -9.51
CA TYR A 111 -0.39 1.16 -10.91
C TYR A 111 -1.23 2.17 -11.70
N GLY A 112 -0.61 2.93 -12.58
CA GLY A 112 -1.32 3.92 -13.39
C GLY A 112 -0.51 4.48 -14.54
N GLY A 113 -0.97 5.61 -15.07
CA GLY A 113 -0.34 6.37 -16.13
C GLY A 113 -1.21 6.52 -17.38
N SER A 114 -0.56 6.58 -18.53
CA SER A 114 -1.15 6.74 -19.86
C SER A 114 -0.28 6.00 -20.89
N SER A 115 0.30 6.68 -21.88
CA SER A 115 1.36 6.11 -22.72
C SER A 115 2.63 5.83 -21.90
N TRP A 116 2.90 6.69 -20.90
CA TRP A 116 3.91 6.46 -19.88
C TRP A 116 3.26 5.81 -18.66
N LYS A 117 3.84 4.71 -18.18
CA LYS A 117 3.32 3.88 -17.10
C LYS A 117 4.13 4.07 -15.84
N TRP A 118 3.49 3.86 -14.70
CA TRP A 118 4.15 3.77 -13.41
C TRP A 118 3.43 2.77 -12.51
N GLY A 119 4.18 2.18 -11.59
CA GLY A 119 3.67 1.28 -10.58
C GLY A 119 4.58 1.28 -9.36
N GLY A 120 4.08 0.70 -8.27
CA GLY A 120 4.88 0.51 -7.08
C GLY A 120 4.15 -0.25 -5.99
N THR A 121 4.95 -0.81 -5.09
CA THR A 121 4.48 -1.57 -3.93
C THR A 121 5.20 -1.06 -2.69
N ASP A 122 4.43 -0.62 -1.72
CA ASP A 122 4.90 -0.31 -0.38
C ASP A 122 4.77 -1.55 0.51
N LYS A 123 5.78 -1.79 1.35
CA LYS A 123 5.79 -2.89 2.32
C LYS A 123 5.94 -2.35 3.73
N TYR A 124 4.94 -2.58 4.58
CA TYR A 124 4.89 -2.10 5.95
C TYR A 124 5.01 -3.26 6.95
N ARG A 125 5.75 -3.03 8.03
CA ARG A 125 5.84 -3.93 9.18
C ARG A 125 5.35 -3.21 10.42
N PHE A 126 4.56 -3.89 11.24
CA PHE A 126 4.26 -3.40 12.58
C PHE A 126 5.49 -3.55 13.47
N GLN A 127 6.06 -2.42 13.90
CA GLN A 127 7.20 -2.38 14.80
C GLN A 127 7.21 -1.04 15.55
N ASN A 128 7.79 -0.99 16.74
CA ASN A 128 7.80 0.23 17.55
C ASN A 128 6.40 0.82 17.77
N GLY A 129 5.37 -0.04 17.85
CA GLY A 129 3.98 0.35 18.08
C GLY A 129 3.25 0.99 16.89
N HIS A 130 3.81 0.96 15.68
CA HIS A 130 3.17 1.49 14.46
C HIS A 130 3.66 0.78 13.19
N PHE A 131 3.01 1.03 12.05
CA PHE A 131 3.36 0.45 10.77
C PHE A 131 4.43 1.28 10.05
N GLU A 132 5.68 0.80 10.09
CA GLU A 132 6.82 1.42 9.42
C GLU A 132 7.02 0.83 8.01
N LEU A 133 7.33 1.69 7.04
CA LEU A 133 7.70 1.26 5.69
C LEU A 133 9.09 0.62 5.75
N ILE A 134 9.18 -0.66 5.41
CA ILE A 134 10.43 -1.43 5.41
C ILE A 134 10.96 -1.69 4.01
N GLY A 135 10.10 -1.60 3.00
CA GLY A 135 10.42 -1.85 1.60
C GLY A 135 9.58 -0.96 0.69
N PHE A 136 10.20 -0.48 -0.39
CA PHE A 136 9.55 0.30 -1.42
C PHE A 136 10.06 -0.18 -2.77
N PHE A 137 9.13 -0.57 -3.64
CA PHE A 137 9.40 -0.83 -5.04
C PHE A 137 8.66 0.21 -5.88
N SER A 138 9.32 0.73 -6.91
CA SER A 138 8.65 1.49 -7.97
C SER A 138 9.22 1.15 -9.32
N GLU A 139 8.35 1.16 -10.32
CA GLU A 139 8.70 1.08 -11.72
C GLU A 139 8.03 2.20 -12.50
N SER A 140 8.68 2.68 -13.54
CA SER A 140 8.06 3.61 -14.46
C SER A 140 8.80 3.69 -15.79
N GLY A 141 8.07 4.02 -16.85
CA GLY A 141 8.66 4.00 -18.17
C GLY A 141 7.65 4.07 -19.29
N LYS A 142 8.16 3.89 -20.51
CA LYS A 142 7.36 3.82 -21.72
C LYS A 142 7.72 2.54 -22.44
N SER A 143 6.70 1.74 -22.73
CA SER A 143 6.86 0.43 -23.38
C SER A 143 7.73 0.56 -24.63
N GLU A 144 8.60 -0.42 -24.84
CA GLU A 144 9.55 -0.48 -25.98
C GLU A 144 10.59 0.65 -26.03
N GLU A 145 10.58 1.59 -25.09
CA GLU A 145 11.53 2.70 -25.03
C GLU A 145 12.50 2.57 -23.88
N TYR A 146 11.99 2.59 -22.64
CA TYR A 146 12.79 2.43 -21.43
C TYR A 146 11.92 2.09 -20.22
N TRP A 147 12.55 1.49 -19.21
CA TRP A 147 11.99 1.29 -17.88
C TRP A 147 12.99 1.71 -16.81
N THR A 148 12.48 2.33 -15.76
CA THR A 148 13.24 2.69 -14.56
C THR A 148 12.64 1.96 -13.38
N THR A 149 13.47 1.26 -12.60
CA THR A 149 13.08 0.59 -11.37
C THR A 149 13.88 1.11 -10.18
N VAL A 150 13.23 1.14 -9.03
CA VAL A 150 13.84 1.45 -7.73
C VAL A 150 13.37 0.38 -6.75
N ASP A 151 14.30 -0.36 -6.19
CA ASP A 151 14.08 -1.24 -5.03
C ASP A 151 14.82 -0.64 -3.85
N PHE A 152 14.07 -0.21 -2.84
CA PHE A 152 14.60 0.34 -1.61
C PHE A 152 14.22 -0.54 -0.43
N ASN A 153 15.22 -1.18 0.17
CA ASN A 153 15.11 -1.83 1.46
C ASN A 153 15.42 -0.82 2.57
N LEU A 154 14.38 -0.22 3.15
CA LEU A 154 14.52 0.82 4.19
C LEU A 154 15.16 0.27 5.48
N SER A 155 14.98 -1.01 5.78
CA SER A 155 15.59 -1.66 6.96
C SER A 155 17.13 -1.66 6.91
N THR A 156 17.70 -1.88 5.72
CA THR A 156 19.16 -1.89 5.51
C THR A 156 19.69 -0.55 4.98
N GLY A 157 18.82 0.26 4.41
CA GLY A 157 19.15 1.46 3.66
C GLY A 157 19.60 1.19 2.22
N LYS A 158 19.55 -0.06 1.73
CA LYS A 158 20.03 -0.40 0.38
C LYS A 158 19.03 0.02 -0.68
N ILE A 159 19.50 0.82 -1.64
CA ILE A 159 18.76 1.21 -2.83
C ILE A 159 19.42 0.58 -4.05
N ILE A 160 18.61 -0.03 -4.91
CA ILE A 160 18.98 -0.52 -6.23
C ILE A 160 18.18 0.30 -7.24
N TYR A 161 18.88 1.09 -8.05
CA TYR A 161 18.32 1.85 -9.15
C TYR A 161 18.75 1.25 -10.46
N GLU A 162 17.81 1.00 -11.36
CA GLU A 162 18.08 0.53 -12.71
C GLU A 162 17.25 1.33 -13.72
N LYS A 163 17.88 1.77 -14.81
CA LYS A 163 17.22 2.33 -15.99
C LYS A 163 17.65 1.51 -17.19
N GLU A 164 16.75 0.69 -17.69
CA GLU A 164 16.94 -0.11 -18.88
C GLU A 164 16.42 0.65 -20.09
N VAL A 165 17.27 0.86 -21.09
CA VAL A 165 16.94 1.63 -22.29
C VAL A 165 17.01 0.75 -23.52
N VAL A 166 15.89 0.65 -24.24
CA VAL A 166 15.77 0.00 -25.55
C VAL A 166 16.08 1.01 -26.66
N ASN A 167 15.40 2.17 -26.64
CA ASN A 167 15.65 3.26 -27.61
C ASN A 167 16.83 4.13 -27.15
N LYS A 168 18.05 3.62 -27.36
CA LYS A 168 19.29 4.30 -26.96
C LYS A 168 19.55 5.61 -27.69
N LYS A 169 19.02 5.76 -28.91
CA LYS A 169 19.19 6.98 -29.71
C LYS A 169 18.56 8.19 -29.03
N GLU A 170 17.40 7.99 -28.40
CA GLU A 170 16.65 9.04 -27.73
C GLU A 170 16.99 9.16 -26.24
N TYR A 171 17.16 8.03 -25.54
CA TYR A 171 17.27 8.00 -24.08
C TYR A 171 18.67 7.69 -23.54
N GLY A 172 19.65 7.51 -24.44
CA GLY A 172 21.03 7.20 -24.08
C GLY A 172 21.23 5.77 -23.59
N ASN A 173 22.32 5.53 -22.87
CA ASN A 173 22.65 4.20 -22.36
C ASN A 173 21.89 3.88 -21.07
N SER A 174 21.65 2.58 -20.86
CA SER A 174 21.14 2.05 -19.59
C SER A 174 22.06 2.45 -18.42
N LYS A 175 21.46 2.66 -17.25
CA LYS A 175 22.17 3.05 -16.02
C LYS A 175 21.79 2.12 -14.89
N LYS A 176 22.73 1.83 -14.00
CA LYS A 176 22.49 1.04 -12.80
C LYS A 176 23.37 1.54 -11.67
N GLU A 177 22.78 1.69 -10.49
CA GLU A 177 23.51 2.09 -9.30
C GLU A 177 22.93 1.42 -8.05
N VAL A 178 23.82 0.91 -7.21
CA VAL A 178 23.49 0.40 -5.88
C VAL A 178 24.20 1.28 -4.86
N PHE A 179 23.46 1.82 -3.90
CA PHE A 179 24.01 2.67 -2.85
C PHE A 179 23.21 2.53 -1.55
N ILE A 180 23.75 3.09 -0.47
CA ILE A 180 23.13 3.06 0.86
C ILE A 180 22.62 4.46 1.23
N LYS A 181 21.35 4.54 1.61
CA LYS A 181 20.70 5.70 2.23
C LYS A 181 19.95 5.25 3.48
N LYS A 182 20.48 5.61 4.66
CA LYS A 182 19.89 5.27 5.96
C LYS A 182 19.15 6.46 6.58
N GLY A 183 18.35 6.17 7.60
CA GLY A 183 17.72 7.18 8.46
C GLY A 183 16.40 7.75 7.94
N MET A 184 15.87 7.21 6.83
CA MET A 184 14.55 7.58 6.35
C MET A 184 13.48 6.87 7.19
N LYS A 185 12.63 7.64 7.86
CA LYS A 185 11.52 7.15 8.67
C LYS A 185 10.21 7.46 7.96
N ILE A 186 9.62 6.44 7.36
CA ILE A 186 8.35 6.53 6.63
C ILE A 186 7.38 5.54 7.25
N ASN A 187 6.14 5.96 7.43
CA ASN A 187 5.05 5.15 7.97
C ASN A 187 3.75 5.50 7.24
N LEU A 188 2.65 4.84 7.62
CA LEU A 188 1.35 5.07 7.00
C LEU A 188 0.94 6.56 7.05
N GLN A 189 1.31 7.31 8.09
CA GLN A 189 0.89 8.71 8.29
C GLN A 189 1.61 9.72 7.41
N ASN A 190 2.80 9.39 6.91
CA ASN A 190 3.66 10.33 6.19
C ASN A 190 4.15 9.80 4.84
N ARG A 191 3.46 8.79 4.29
CA ARG A 191 3.84 8.15 3.03
C ARG A 191 3.67 9.09 1.84
N ASN A 192 2.44 9.47 1.51
CA ASN A 192 2.16 10.44 0.45
C ASN A 192 1.99 11.84 1.07
N GLN A 193 3.05 12.64 0.98
CA GLN A 193 3.06 14.04 1.43
C GLN A 193 2.93 14.99 0.23
N GLU A 194 2.45 16.21 0.48
CA GLU A 194 2.34 17.25 -0.57
C GLU A 194 3.68 17.50 -1.27
N LYS A 195 4.78 17.54 -0.49
CA LYS A 195 6.14 17.57 -1.03
C LYS A 195 6.73 16.17 -1.01
N ARG A 196 6.92 15.59 -2.20
CA ARG A 196 7.55 14.27 -2.38
C ARG A 196 8.99 14.26 -1.86
N ARG A 197 9.45 13.11 -1.36
CA ARG A 197 10.83 12.96 -0.88
C ARG A 197 11.70 12.63 -2.07
N GLU A 198 12.59 13.57 -2.42
CA GLU A 198 13.57 13.40 -3.48
C GLU A 198 14.87 12.83 -2.91
N ILE A 199 15.47 11.88 -3.62
CA ILE A 199 16.85 11.44 -3.39
C ILE A 199 17.61 11.59 -4.71
N LEU A 200 18.73 12.32 -4.65
CA LEU A 200 19.68 12.40 -5.76
C LEU A 200 20.63 11.21 -5.71
N ILE A 201 20.69 10.45 -6.80
CA ILE A 201 21.57 9.29 -6.90
C ILE A 201 23.05 9.76 -7.01
N PRO A 202 23.97 9.22 -6.18
CA PRO A 202 25.34 9.72 -6.09
C PRO A 202 26.14 9.75 -7.39
N LYS A 203 26.14 8.67 -8.21
CA LYS A 203 26.97 8.62 -9.43
C LYS A 203 26.18 8.98 -10.68
N THR A 204 25.00 8.40 -10.89
CA THR A 204 24.19 8.66 -12.10
C THR A 204 23.58 10.06 -12.14
N LYS A 205 23.47 10.72 -10.97
CA LYS A 205 22.81 12.02 -10.77
C LYS A 205 21.32 12.04 -11.12
N GLU A 206 20.73 10.87 -11.27
CA GLU A 206 19.28 10.72 -11.47
C GLU A 206 18.53 11.04 -10.16
N LYS A 207 17.27 11.41 -10.28
CA LYS A 207 16.39 11.65 -9.13
C LYS A 207 15.42 10.49 -8.95
N ILE A 208 15.30 10.01 -7.72
CA ILE A 208 14.25 9.07 -7.32
C ILE A 208 13.32 9.74 -6.33
N TYR A 209 12.05 9.33 -6.35
CA TYR A 209 11.01 9.92 -5.52
C TYR A 209 10.32 8.84 -4.69
N ILE A 210 10.30 9.04 -3.39
CA ILE A 210 9.69 8.18 -2.37
C ILE A 210 8.67 9.01 -1.56
#